data_AF-A0A963TEI1-F1
#
_entry.id   AF-A0A963TEI1-F1
#
_cell.length_a   1.000
_cell.length_b   1.000
_cell.length_c   1.000
_cell.angle_alpha   90.00
_cell.angle_beta   90.00
_cell.angle_gamma   90.00
#
_symmetry.space_group_name_H-M   'P 1'
#
loop_
_entity.id
_entity.type
_entity.pdbx_description
1 polymer ?
#
loop_
_entity_poly.entity_id
_entity_poly.type
_entity_poly.pdbx_seq_one_letter_code
_entity_poly.pdbx_strand_id
1 'polypeptide(L)'
;SSYGFFWLSFGGLVMLPKLGLGTAPGPEALAAYLGVWGVFTGIMFIGTLALTRALQAVFLSLTVLFFLLAIGDFTGSAVIKTIAGLEGILCGSLAIYTGMAQVLNDVYKKTVLPLG
;
A
#
# COMPACT_ATOMS: atom_id res chain seq x y z
N SER A 1 -5.30 -11.25 -5.88
CA SER A 1 -4.22 -10.91 -6.83
C SER A 1 -4.06 -9.43 -7.18
N SER A 2 -4.92 -8.50 -6.71
CA SER A 2 -4.90 -7.09 -7.15
C SER A 2 -3.61 -6.31 -6.79
N TYR A 3 -3.10 -6.40 -5.55
CA TYR A 3 -1.88 -5.67 -5.15
C TYR A 3 -0.60 -6.14 -5.86
N GLY A 4 -0.57 -7.38 -6.37
CA GLY A 4 0.52 -7.82 -7.25
C GLY A 4 0.52 -7.05 -8.57
N PHE A 5 -0.67 -6.84 -9.16
CA PHE A 5 -0.82 -6.02 -10.36
C PHE A 5 -0.54 -4.54 -10.10
N PHE A 6 -0.85 -4.01 -8.91
CA PHE A 6 -0.42 -2.66 -8.52
C PHE A 6 1.11 -2.52 -8.67
N TRP A 7 1.89 -3.43 -8.07
CA TRP A 7 3.35 -3.35 -8.12
C TRP A 7 3.91 -3.50 -9.53
N LEU A 8 3.36 -4.41 -10.33
CA LEU A 8 3.78 -4.59 -11.72
C LEU A 8 3.47 -3.35 -12.58
N SER A 9 2.27 -2.80 -12.46
CA SER A 9 1.88 -1.60 -13.21
C SER A 9 2.62 -0.34 -12.75
N PHE A 10 2.79 -0.14 -11.44
CA PHE A 10 3.60 0.95 -10.89
C PHE A 10 5.08 0.83 -11.30
N GLY A 11 5.65 -0.37 -11.24
CA GLY A 11 6.99 -0.64 -11.74
C GLY A 11 7.12 -0.31 -13.23
N GLY A 12 6.12 -0.67 -14.04
CA GLY A 12 6.04 -0.30 -15.46
C GLY A 12 6.01 1.22 -15.68
N LEU A 13 5.18 1.96 -14.94
CA LEU A 13 5.10 3.43 -15.01
C LEU A 13 6.46 4.10 -14.72
N VAL A 14 7.25 3.52 -13.81
CA VAL A 14 8.56 4.05 -13.44
C VAL A 14 9.69 3.61 -14.39
N MET A 15 9.62 2.38 -14.91
CA MET A 15 10.72 1.76 -15.67
C MET A 15 10.61 1.94 -17.18
N LEU A 16 9.42 1.85 -17.78
CA LEU A 16 9.25 1.95 -19.22
C LEU A 16 9.78 3.27 -19.81
N PRO A 17 9.54 4.45 -19.20
CA PRO A 17 10.11 5.70 -19.70
C PRO A 17 11.65 5.71 -19.65
N LYS A 18 12.25 5.08 -18.63
CA LYS A 18 13.72 4.97 -18.50
C LYS A 18 14.35 4.06 -19.56
N LEU A 19 13.56 3.15 -20.13
CA LEU A 19 13.96 2.27 -21.23
C LEU A 19 13.66 2.88 -22.61
N GLY A 20 13.14 4.12 -22.67
CA GLY A 20 12.70 4.74 -23.91
C GLY A 20 11.39 4.17 -24.47
N LEU A 21 10.66 3.38 -23.68
CA LEU A 21 9.44 2.66 -24.07
C LEU A 21 8.15 3.36 -23.58
N GLY A 22 8.12 4.69 -23.63
CA GLY A 22 6.96 5.49 -23.24
C GLY A 22 7.33 6.84 -22.65
N THR A 23 6.32 7.61 -22.25
CA THR A 23 6.49 8.90 -21.58
C THR A 23 6.26 8.76 -20.08
N ALA A 24 7.06 9.47 -19.29
CA ALA A 24 6.84 9.54 -17.85
C ALA A 24 5.48 10.20 -17.57
N PRO A 25 4.65 9.65 -16.67
CA PRO A 25 3.39 10.27 -16.33
C PRO A 25 3.61 11.63 -15.66
N GLY A 26 2.72 12.58 -15.96
CA GLY A 26 2.66 13.83 -15.22
C GLY A 26 2.24 13.60 -13.75
N PRO A 27 2.53 14.55 -12.85
CA PRO A 27 2.18 14.43 -11.43
C PRO A 27 0.69 14.19 -11.18
N GLU A 28 -0.18 14.80 -11.97
CA GLU A 28 -1.64 14.67 -11.87
C GLU A 28 -2.11 13.27 -12.27
N ALA A 29 -1.51 12.70 -13.32
CA ALA A 29 -1.82 11.34 -13.77
C ALA A 29 -1.37 10.30 -12.75
N LEU A 30 -0.18 10.49 -12.16
CA LEU A 30 0.33 9.62 -11.11
C LEU A 30 -0.52 9.72 -9.83
N ALA A 31 -0.90 10.95 -9.45
CA ALA A 31 -1.79 11.18 -8.31
C ALA A 31 -3.17 10.54 -8.52
N ALA A 32 -3.76 10.63 -9.71
CA ALA A 32 -5.02 9.99 -10.04
C ALA A 32 -4.90 8.45 -9.98
N TYR A 33 -3.82 7.88 -10.53
CA TYR A 33 -3.54 6.45 -10.44
C TYR A 33 -3.46 5.97 -8.98
N LEU A 34 -2.67 6.65 -8.14
CA LEU A 34 -2.53 6.32 -6.72
C LEU A 34 -3.84 6.55 -5.95
N GLY A 35 -4.59 7.59 -6.29
CA GLY A 35 -5.89 7.90 -5.69
C GLY A 35 -6.93 6.80 -5.94
N VAL A 36 -6.99 6.25 -7.16
CA VAL A 36 -7.87 5.10 -7.48
C VAL A 36 -7.48 3.88 -6.64
N TRP A 37 -6.18 3.61 -6.49
CA TRP A 37 -5.69 2.55 -5.62
C TRP A 37 -6.06 2.81 -4.15
N GLY A 38 -5.96 4.05 -3.68
CA GLY A 38 -6.39 4.44 -2.33
C GLY A 38 -7.88 4.19 -2.08
N VAL A 39 -8.74 4.53 -3.04
CA VAL A 39 -10.20 4.25 -2.98
C VAL A 39 -10.44 2.74 -2.95
N PHE A 40 -9.82 1.98 -3.84
CA PHE A 40 -9.92 0.52 -3.86
C PHE A 40 -9.51 -0.09 -2.51
N THR A 41 -8.36 0.32 -1.97
CA THR A 41 -7.88 -0.15 -0.66
C THR A 41 -8.82 0.26 0.47
N GLY A 42 -9.37 1.47 0.44
CA GLY A 42 -10.36 1.93 1.42
C GLY A 42 -11.64 1.09 1.42
N ILE A 43 -12.12 0.69 0.25
CA ILE A 43 -13.27 -0.25 0.15
C ILE A 43 -12.88 -1.62 0.73
N MET A 44 -11.67 -2.11 0.42
CA MET A 44 -11.19 -3.38 0.97
C MET A 44 -10.99 -3.32 2.49
N PHE A 45 -10.59 -2.19 3.05
CA PHE A 45 -10.51 -1.97 4.50
C PHE A 45 -11.85 -2.20 5.18
N ILE A 46 -12.97 -1.77 4.59
CA ILE A 46 -14.31 -2.07 5.14
C ILE A 46 -14.53 -3.58 5.22
N GLY A 47 -14.06 -4.33 4.22
CA GLY A 47 -14.10 -5.80 4.23
C GLY A 47 -13.25 -6.44 5.33
N THR A 48 -12.17 -5.79 5.79
CA THR A 48 -11.33 -6.32 6.88
C THR A 48 -11.91 -6.11 8.27
N LEU A 49 -12.98 -5.33 8.42
CA LEU A 49 -13.65 -5.11 9.71
C LEU A 49 -14.21 -6.41 10.32
N ALA A 50 -14.51 -7.42 9.48
CA ALA A 50 -14.93 -8.75 9.90
C ALA A 50 -13.76 -9.74 10.11
N LEU A 51 -12.52 -9.28 9.95
CA LEU A 51 -11.28 -10.06 10.02
C LEU A 51 -10.43 -9.62 11.23
N THR A 52 -9.15 -10.02 11.25
CA THR A 52 -8.24 -9.74 12.36
C THR A 52 -7.86 -8.26 12.46
N ARG A 53 -7.56 -7.79 13.69
CA ARG A 53 -7.13 -6.40 13.92
C ARG A 53 -5.83 -6.06 13.20
N ALA A 54 -4.92 -7.02 13.11
CA ALA A 54 -3.68 -6.85 12.35
C ALA A 54 -3.96 -6.56 10.87
N LEU A 55 -4.92 -7.25 10.26
CA LEU A 55 -5.28 -7.00 8.86
C LEU A 55 -6.03 -5.67 8.67
N GLN A 56 -6.85 -5.26 9.65
CA GLN A 56 -7.44 -3.93 9.68
C GLN A 56 -6.37 -2.84 9.71
N ALA A 57 -5.35 -2.99 10.56
CA ALA A 57 -4.24 -2.05 10.65
C ALA A 57 -3.49 -1.93 9.31
N VAL A 58 -3.17 -3.05 8.66
CA VAL A 58 -2.50 -3.07 7.35
C VAL A 58 -3.31 -2.34 6.28
N PHE A 59 -4.62 -2.63 6.16
CA PHE A 59 -5.43 -2.01 5.12
C PHE A 59 -5.69 -0.52 5.41
N LEU A 60 -5.85 -0.14 6.68
CA LEU A 60 -5.99 1.26 7.05
C LEU A 60 -4.71 2.06 6.74
N SER A 61 -3.55 1.56 7.17
CA SER A 61 -2.26 2.20 6.89
C SER A 61 -2.00 2.29 5.39
N LEU A 62 -2.34 1.24 4.64
CA LEU A 62 -2.18 1.22 3.19
C LEU A 62 -3.11 2.23 2.48
N THR A 63 -4.35 2.38 2.94
CA THR A 63 -5.27 3.41 2.42
C THR A 63 -4.69 4.80 2.65
N VAL A 64 -4.21 5.07 3.86
CA VAL A 64 -3.59 6.35 4.21
C VAL A 64 -2.35 6.61 3.35
N LEU A 65 -1.49 5.60 3.19
CA LEU A 65 -0.30 5.67 2.34
C LEU A 65 -0.63 6.08 0.91
N PHE A 66 -1.61 5.42 0.27
CA PHE A 66 -1.99 5.76 -1.11
C PHE A 66 -2.47 7.20 -1.26
N PHE A 67 -3.29 7.68 -0.32
CA PHE A 67 -3.76 9.06 -0.36
C PHE A 67 -2.63 10.06 -0.06
N LEU A 68 -1.73 9.76 0.87
CA LEU A 68 -0.56 10.60 1.13
C LEU A 68 0.35 10.72 -0.09
N LEU A 69 0.61 9.60 -0.79
CA LEU A 69 1.39 9.63 -2.02
C LEU A 69 0.67 10.42 -3.13
N ALA A 70 -0.63 10.19 -3.32
CA ALA A 70 -1.42 10.91 -4.31
C ALA A 70 -1.43 12.43 -4.04
N ILE A 71 -1.66 12.86 -2.79
CA ILE A 71 -1.61 14.27 -2.39
C ILE A 71 -0.19 14.82 -2.55
N GLY A 72 0.84 14.06 -2.18
CA GLY A 72 2.23 14.46 -2.33
C GLY A 72 2.63 14.69 -3.78
N ASP A 73 2.19 13.84 -4.71
CA ASP A 73 2.42 14.03 -6.15
C ASP A 73 1.59 15.19 -6.72
N PHE A 74 0.31 15.31 -6.34
CA PHE A 74 -0.55 16.39 -6.81
C PHE A 74 -0.09 17.77 -6.36
N THR A 75 0.35 17.90 -5.10
CA THR A 75 0.79 19.18 -4.52
C THR A 75 2.27 19.48 -4.76
N GLY A 76 3.07 18.48 -5.16
CA GLY A 76 4.52 18.60 -5.24
C GLY A 76 5.22 18.77 -3.88
N SER A 77 4.51 18.58 -2.76
CA SER A 77 5.05 18.83 -1.42
C SER A 77 6.05 17.75 -0.99
N ALA A 78 7.32 18.12 -0.86
CA ALA A 78 8.36 17.24 -0.35
C ALA A 78 8.07 16.74 1.07
N VAL A 79 7.47 17.59 1.93
CA VAL A 79 7.11 17.23 3.31
C VAL A 79 6.08 16.11 3.32
N ILE A 80 5.02 16.21 2.49
CA ILE A 80 3.99 15.17 2.40
C ILE A 80 4.59 13.86 1.88
N LYS A 81 5.50 13.92 0.90
CA LYS A 81 6.21 12.74 0.39
C LYS A 81 7.10 12.08 1.46
N THR A 82 7.76 12.86 2.32
CA THR A 82 8.53 12.32 3.45
C THR A 82 7.61 11.62 4.46
N ILE A 83 6.48 12.23 4.81
CA ILE A 83 5.48 11.62 5.70
C ILE A 83 4.93 10.32 5.09
N ALA A 84 4.63 10.33 3.79
CA ALA A 84 4.20 9.14 3.06
C ALA A 84 5.27 8.03 3.11
N GLY A 85 6.55 8.38 2.99
CA GLY A 85 7.66 7.43 3.12
C GLY A 85 7.74 6.78 4.50
N LEU A 86 7.60 7.58 5.57
CA LEU A 86 7.54 7.08 6.95
C LEU A 86 6.34 6.15 7.15
N GLU A 87 5.18 6.54 6.63
CA GLU A 87 3.99 5.70 6.70
C GLU A 87 4.14 4.41 5.89
N GLY A 88 4.84 4.46 4.76
CA GLY A 88 5.17 3.27 3.97
C GLY A 88 6.00 2.25 4.75
N ILE A 89 6.95 2.72 5.56
CA ILE A 89 7.75 1.85 6.44
C ILE A 89 6.87 1.20 7.51
N LEU A 90 5.96 1.97 8.13
CA LEU A 90 5.03 1.43 9.11
C LEU A 90 4.09 0.39 8.49
N CYS A 91 3.43 0.74 7.38
CA CYS A 91 2.54 -0.14 6.63
C CYS A 91 3.25 -1.44 6.20
N GLY A 92 4.48 -1.34 5.68
CA GLY A 92 5.29 -2.50 5.30
C GLY A 92 5.60 -3.41 6.49
N SER A 93 5.95 -2.81 7.63
CA SER A 93 6.26 -3.53 8.87
C SER A 93 5.02 -4.26 9.42
N LEU A 94 3.86 -3.61 9.39
CA LEU A 94 2.57 -4.23 9.75
C LEU A 94 2.23 -5.42 8.84
N ALA A 95 2.46 -5.28 7.53
CA ALA A 95 2.20 -6.35 6.57
C ALA A 95 3.14 -7.56 6.79
N ILE A 96 4.43 -7.31 7.04
CA ILE A 96 5.41 -8.36 7.37
C ILE A 96 5.00 -9.08 8.65
N TYR A 97 4.68 -8.32 9.71
CA TYR A 97 4.22 -8.90 10.98
C TYR A 97 2.99 -9.78 10.78
N THR A 98 1.97 -9.25 10.10
CA THR A 98 0.70 -9.96 9.88
C THR A 98 0.92 -11.25 9.09
N GLY A 99 1.73 -11.19 8.02
CA GLY A 99 2.05 -12.38 7.22
C GLY A 99 2.84 -13.42 8.01
N MET A 100 3.84 -13.00 8.78
CA MET A 100 4.62 -13.89 9.64
C MET A 100 3.74 -14.54 10.72
N ALA A 101 2.88 -13.76 11.37
CA ALA A 101 1.98 -14.26 12.40
C ALA A 101 0.96 -15.26 11.85
N GLN A 102 0.42 -15.03 10.64
CA GLN A 102 -0.43 -16.01 9.95
C GLN A 102 0.30 -17.32 9.70
N VAL A 103 1.52 -17.28 9.15
CA VAL A 103 2.33 -18.48 8.86
C VAL A 103 2.65 -19.26 10.14
N LEU A 104 3.14 -18.58 11.19
CA LEU A 104 3.51 -19.25 12.43
C LEU A 104 2.30 -19.86 13.14
N ASN A 105 1.18 -19.15 13.20
CA ASN A 105 -0.03 -19.67 13.84
C ASN A 105 -0.59 -20.88 13.09
N ASP A 106 -0.53 -20.87 11.75
CA ASP A 106 -0.98 -22.00 10.94
C ASP A 106 -0.06 -23.22 11.06
N VAL A 107 1.27 -23.03 11.06
CA VAL A 107 2.25 -24.12 11.19
C VAL A 107 2.17 -24.78 12.56
N TYR A 108 2.12 -23.99 13.64
CA TYR A 108 2.13 -24.51 15.01
C TYR A 108 0.73 -24.84 15.55
N LYS A 109 -0.32 -24.60 14.77
CA LYS A 109 -1.74 -24.82 15.12
C LYS A 109 -2.14 -24.23 16.48
N LYS A 110 -1.51 -23.12 16.87
CA LYS A 110 -1.77 -22.36 18.09
C LYS A 110 -1.39 -20.90 17.89
N THR A 111 -1.89 -20.01 18.73
CA THR A 111 -1.53 -18.59 18.69
C THR A 111 -0.09 -18.40 19.20
N VAL A 112 0.88 -18.34 18.28
CA VAL A 112 2.28 -17.98 18.54
C VAL A 112 2.45 -16.46 18.54
N LEU A 113 1.85 -15.78 17.55
CA LEU A 113 1.80 -14.33 17.46
C LEU A 113 0.34 -13.86 17.38
N PRO A 114 -0.09 -12.89 18.21
CA PRO A 114 -1.48 -12.45 18.22
C PRO A 114 -1.81 -11.64 16.96
N LEU A 115 -2.91 -11.97 16.30
CA LEU A 115 -3.44 -11.17 15.18
C LEU A 115 -4.55 -10.19 15.62
N GLY A 116 -4.88 -10.21 16.90
CA GLY A 116 -6.03 -9.51 17.49
C GLY A 116 -7.31 -10.33 17.42
#